data_AF-A0AAV5CBB7-F1
#
_entry.id   AF-A0AAV5CBB7-F1
#
_cell.length_a   1.000
_cell.length_b   1.000
_cell.length_c   1.000
_cell.angle_alpha   90.00
_cell.angle_beta   90.00
_cell.angle_gamma   90.00
#
_symmetry.space_group_name_H-M   'P 1'
#
loop_
_entity.id
_entity.type
_entity.pdbx_description
1 polymer ?
#
loop_
_entity_poly.entity_id
_entity_poly.type
_entity_poly.pdbx_seq_one_letter_code
_entity_poly.pdbx_strand_id
1 'polypeptide(L)'
;MLYVVATSSVIGAVDVDGRTWKIIGFPHGEDSHFIGTDPGFIHLSQGKLHLTNSDNTTHDKLVIWVLKDRNSEKWTLKHTVSFKHLVRKSHVLFGVDEFTVVAIHPDRNMVFFVFGRGKRLMSYDMNSWEVHMISHLGQNCFGQFVPYVPLFSESLADGQQ
;
A
#
# COMPACT_ATOMS: atom_id res chain seq x y z
N MET A 1 15.59 -4.17 -5.81
CA MET A 1 14.44 -4.54 -6.64
C MET A 1 13.38 -3.46 -6.47
N LEU A 2 13.06 -2.75 -7.55
CA LEU A 2 12.00 -1.76 -7.62
C LEU A 2 10.70 -2.46 -8.04
N TYR A 3 9.59 -2.07 -7.42
CA TYR A 3 8.26 -2.57 -7.76
C TYR A 3 7.38 -1.41 -8.22
N VAL A 4 6.71 -1.57 -9.34
CA VAL A 4 5.81 -0.56 -9.92
C VAL A 4 4.49 -1.21 -10.27
N VAL A 5 3.39 -0.59 -9.87
CA VAL A 5 2.05 -1.02 -10.27
C VAL A 5 1.72 -0.43 -11.64
N ALA A 6 1.34 -1.28 -12.59
CA ALA A 6 0.89 -0.88 -13.92
C ALA A 6 -0.63 -0.76 -13.97
N THR A 7 -1.14 -0.03 -14.96
CA THR A 7 -2.57 0.18 -15.19
C THR A 7 -3.33 -1.08 -15.61
N SER A 8 -2.64 -2.15 -15.99
CA SER A 8 -3.22 -3.44 -16.39
C SER A 8 -3.35 -4.46 -15.25
N SER A 9 -3.42 -4.01 -13.99
CA SER A 9 -3.50 -4.89 -12.81
C SER A 9 -2.34 -5.89 -12.72
N VAL A 10 -1.13 -5.43 -13.04
CA VAL A 10 0.11 -6.19 -12.89
C VAL A 10 1.17 -5.35 -12.19
N ILE A 11 2.16 -6.01 -11.62
CA ILE A 11 3.29 -5.39 -10.94
C ILE A 11 4.55 -5.70 -11.73
N GLY A 12 5.23 -4.66 -12.21
CA GLY A 12 6.58 -4.78 -12.73
C GLY A 12 7.57 -4.85 -11.57
N ALA A 13 8.44 -5.85 -11.57
CA ALA A 13 9.58 -5.96 -10.66
C ALA A 13 10.87 -5.85 -11.48
N VAL A 14 11.71 -4.88 -11.17
CA VAL A 14 12.97 -4.60 -11.90
C VAL A 14 14.12 -4.56 -10.91
N ASP A 15 15.24 -5.22 -11.20
CA ASP A 15 16.39 -5.14 -10.30
C ASP A 15 17.04 -3.75 -10.33
N VAL A 16 17.91 -3.48 -9.36
CA VAL A 16 18.50 -2.13 -9.18
C VAL A 16 19.37 -1.75 -10.37
N ASP A 17 20.01 -2.72 -11.03
CA ASP A 17 20.86 -2.51 -12.20
C ASP A 17 20.05 -2.51 -13.51
N GLY A 18 18.74 -2.79 -13.45
CA GLY A 18 17.83 -2.81 -14.60
C GLY A 18 18.08 -3.94 -15.61
N ARG A 19 18.77 -5.01 -15.21
CA ARG A 19 19.20 -6.09 -16.12
C ARG A 19 18.18 -7.22 -16.26
N THR A 20 17.33 -7.35 -15.28
CA THR A 20 16.33 -8.40 -15.09
C THR A 20 15.03 -7.74 -14.67
N TRP A 21 13.95 -8.15 -15.31
CA TRP A 21 12.62 -7.76 -14.94
C TRP A 21 11.69 -8.96 -14.97
N LYS A 22 10.62 -8.88 -14.19
CA LYS A 22 9.51 -9.82 -14.28
C LYS A 22 8.19 -9.11 -14.02
N ILE A 23 7.12 -9.71 -14.53
CA ILE A 23 5.76 -9.27 -14.32
C ILE A 23 5.16 -10.21 -13.28
N ILE A 24 4.56 -9.63 -12.24
CA ILE A 24 3.83 -10.37 -11.21
C ILE A 24 2.35 -10.01 -11.38
N GLY A 25 1.49 -11.01 -11.47
CA GLY A 25 0.04 -10.79 -11.51
C GLY A 25 -0.49 -10.21 -10.19
N PHE A 26 -1.57 -9.44 -10.23
CA PHE A 26 -2.35 -9.16 -9.03
C PHE A 26 -2.94 -10.46 -8.45
N PRO A 27 -3.37 -10.47 -7.17
CA PRO A 27 -4.07 -11.62 -6.61
C PRO A 27 -5.25 -12.04 -7.52
N HIS A 28 -5.25 -13.29 -7.99
CA HIS A 28 -6.30 -13.87 -8.82
C HIS A 28 -6.89 -15.13 -8.17
N GLY A 29 -8.22 -15.26 -8.12
CA GLY A 29 -9.01 -16.33 -7.51
C GLY A 29 -10.50 -16.16 -7.81
N GLU A 30 -11.31 -17.20 -7.59
CA GLU A 30 -12.77 -17.20 -7.87
C GLU A 30 -13.53 -16.10 -7.11
N ASP A 31 -12.97 -15.60 -6.00
CA ASP A 31 -13.47 -14.48 -5.19
C ASP A 31 -12.78 -13.12 -5.50
N SER A 32 -11.88 -13.04 -6.50
CA SER A 32 -11.10 -11.82 -6.79
C SER A 32 -11.55 -11.17 -8.10
N HIS A 33 -12.65 -10.43 -8.05
CA HIS A 33 -13.13 -9.63 -9.17
C HIS A 33 -12.32 -8.34 -9.44
N PHE A 34 -10.99 -8.29 -9.44
CA PHE A 34 -10.27 -7.02 -9.70
C PHE A 34 -10.73 -6.37 -11.02
N ILE A 35 -11.50 -5.27 -10.93
CA ILE A 35 -11.74 -4.37 -12.06
C ILE A 35 -10.56 -3.40 -12.06
N GLY A 36 -9.77 -3.42 -13.15
CA GLY A 36 -8.52 -2.68 -13.30
C GLY A 36 -8.68 -1.17 -13.46
N THR A 37 -9.46 -0.52 -12.61
CA THR A 37 -9.61 0.95 -12.60
C THR A 37 -8.78 1.61 -11.50
N ASP A 38 -8.67 0.97 -10.33
CA ASP A 38 -7.95 1.55 -9.21
C ASP A 38 -6.48 1.09 -9.21
N PRO A 39 -5.51 2.03 -9.25
CA PRO A 39 -4.11 1.72 -9.51
C PRO A 39 -3.42 0.94 -8.38
N GLY A 40 -4.08 0.71 -7.25
CA GLY A 40 -3.50 0.06 -6.07
C GLY A 40 -2.28 0.80 -5.50
N PHE A 41 -1.73 0.28 -4.41
CA PHE A 41 -0.48 0.75 -3.81
C PHE A 41 0.36 -0.45 -3.39
N ILE A 42 1.66 -0.42 -3.73
CA ILE A 42 2.60 -1.51 -3.49
C ILE A 42 3.73 -1.05 -2.57
N HIS A 43 4.06 -1.83 -1.56
CA HIS A 43 5.19 -1.54 -0.68
C HIS A 43 5.78 -2.81 -0.07
N LEU A 44 7.02 -2.72 0.41
CA LEU A 44 7.63 -3.77 1.22
C LEU A 44 7.30 -3.56 2.69
N SER A 45 6.78 -4.58 3.34
CA SER A 45 6.55 -4.59 4.79
C SER A 45 6.85 -5.99 5.32
N GLN A 46 7.58 -6.07 6.41
CA GLN A 46 7.97 -7.29 7.12
C GLN A 46 8.67 -8.28 6.18
N GLY A 47 9.54 -7.77 5.31
CA GLY A 47 10.26 -8.54 4.29
C GLY A 47 9.40 -9.04 3.11
N LYS A 48 8.10 -8.73 3.08
CA LYS A 48 7.14 -9.24 2.09
C LYS A 48 6.50 -8.11 1.31
N LEU A 49 6.14 -8.40 0.06
CA LEU A 49 5.46 -7.45 -0.82
C LEU A 49 3.98 -7.37 -0.43
N HIS A 50 3.52 -6.16 -0.12
CA HIS A 50 2.14 -5.85 0.26
C HIS A 50 1.48 -5.01 -0.82
N LEU A 51 0.37 -5.49 -1.36
CA LEU A 51 -0.48 -4.77 -2.32
C LEU A 51 -1.76 -4.36 -1.61
N THR A 52 -2.17 -3.10 -1.74
CA THR A 52 -3.47 -2.65 -1.25
C THR A 52 -4.26 -1.97 -2.35
N ASN A 53 -5.57 -2.20 -2.35
CA ASN A 53 -6.51 -1.61 -3.30
C ASN A 53 -7.92 -1.55 -2.68
N SER A 54 -8.89 -0.97 -3.38
CA SER A 54 -10.29 -1.19 -3.03
C SER A 54 -10.65 -2.66 -3.23
N ASP A 55 -11.64 -3.15 -2.48
CA ASP A 55 -12.33 -4.36 -2.88
C ASP A 55 -13.10 -4.12 -4.18
N ASN A 56 -13.42 -5.21 -4.85
CA ASN A 56 -13.98 -5.18 -6.19
C ASN A 56 -15.47 -5.51 -6.27
N THR A 57 -16.03 -6.08 -5.20
CA THR A 57 -17.43 -6.45 -5.16
C THR A 57 -18.27 -5.23 -4.83
N THR A 58 -17.88 -4.50 -3.78
CA THR A 58 -18.67 -3.38 -3.27
C THR A 58 -17.95 -2.03 -3.32
N HIS A 59 -16.65 -2.02 -3.63
CA HIS A 59 -15.80 -0.81 -3.60
C HIS A 59 -15.98 0.01 -2.31
N ASP A 60 -16.23 -0.71 -1.20
CA ASP A 60 -16.55 -0.15 0.12
C ASP A 60 -15.49 -0.52 1.17
N LYS A 61 -14.48 -1.31 0.79
CA LYS A 61 -13.38 -1.76 1.65
C LYS A 61 -12.03 -1.50 1.04
N LEU A 62 -11.05 -1.31 1.91
CA LEU A 62 -9.65 -1.44 1.63
C LEU A 62 -9.23 -2.90 1.88
N VAL A 63 -8.64 -3.54 0.88
CA VAL A 63 -8.06 -4.89 0.99
C VAL A 63 -6.54 -4.82 0.94
N ILE A 64 -5.89 -5.67 1.74
CA ILE A 64 -4.43 -5.75 1.83
C ILE A 64 -4.01 -7.20 1.59
N TRP A 65 -3.23 -7.40 0.54
CA TRP A 65 -2.72 -8.68 0.09
C TRP A 65 -1.22 -8.77 0.33
N VAL A 66 -0.75 -9.97 0.64
CA VAL A 66 0.68 -10.28 0.83
C VAL A 66 1.10 -11.34 -0.15
N LEU A 67 2.19 -11.07 -0.87
CA LEU A 67 2.85 -12.04 -1.71
C LEU A 67 3.61 -13.02 -0.81
N LYS A 68 3.10 -14.25 -0.69
CA LYS A 68 3.66 -15.27 0.22
C LYS A 68 5.01 -15.77 -0.29
N ASP A 69 5.11 -15.97 -1.59
CA ASP A 69 6.30 -16.44 -2.27
C ASP A 69 6.43 -15.71 -3.61
N ARG A 70 7.64 -15.21 -3.87
CA ARG A 70 7.96 -14.45 -5.07
C ARG A 70 8.06 -15.33 -6.31
N ASN A 71 8.26 -16.64 -6.17
CA ASN A 71 8.43 -17.56 -7.28
C ASN A 71 7.10 -18.15 -7.74
N SER A 72 6.23 -18.51 -6.80
CA SER A 72 4.89 -19.04 -7.11
C SER A 72 3.82 -17.99 -7.37
N GLU A 73 4.16 -16.70 -7.25
CA GLU A 73 3.25 -15.56 -7.42
C GLU A 73 1.96 -15.67 -6.57
N LYS A 74 2.05 -16.40 -5.46
CA LYS A 74 0.91 -16.71 -4.62
C LYS A 74 0.61 -15.59 -3.64
N TRP A 75 -0.49 -14.91 -3.87
CA TRP A 75 -1.02 -13.89 -2.97
C TRP A 75 -1.91 -14.51 -1.88
N THR A 76 -1.94 -13.85 -0.73
CA THR A 76 -2.81 -14.20 0.40
C THR A 76 -3.45 -12.94 0.96
N LEU A 77 -4.75 -12.99 1.26
CA LEU A 77 -5.44 -11.88 1.89
C LEU A 77 -4.95 -11.75 3.33
N LYS A 78 -4.37 -10.59 3.68
CA LYS A 78 -3.88 -10.30 5.03
C LYS A 78 -4.92 -9.59 5.87
N HIS A 79 -5.59 -8.59 5.28
CA HIS A 79 -6.50 -7.72 6.02
C HIS A 79 -7.55 -7.09 5.12
N THR A 80 -8.73 -6.84 5.68
CA THR A 80 -9.83 -6.13 5.03
C THR A 80 -10.46 -5.17 6.04
N VAL A 81 -10.70 -3.93 5.63
CA VAL A 81 -11.34 -2.92 6.47
C VAL A 81 -12.27 -2.04 5.64
N SER A 82 -13.46 -1.73 6.15
CA SER A 82 -14.40 -0.87 5.43
C SER A 82 -13.95 0.59 5.41
N PHE A 83 -14.24 1.31 4.32
CA PHE A 83 -14.07 2.77 4.30
C PHE A 83 -14.98 3.46 5.31
N LYS A 84 -16.11 2.84 5.69
CA LYS A 84 -16.96 3.34 6.78
C LYS A 84 -16.20 3.36 8.10
N HIS A 85 -15.38 2.34 8.36
CA HIS A 85 -14.50 2.30 9.54
C HIS A 85 -13.37 3.32 9.43
N LEU A 86 -12.69 3.39 8.28
CA LEU A 86 -11.52 4.26 8.09
C LEU A 86 -11.87 5.75 8.10
N VAL A 87 -12.95 6.12 7.44
CA VAL A 87 -13.23 7.52 7.08
C VAL A 87 -14.69 7.93 7.23
N ARG A 88 -15.53 7.05 7.80
CA ARG A 88 -16.97 7.29 8.07
C ARG A 88 -17.78 7.55 6.80
N LYS A 89 -17.31 7.05 5.65
CA LYS A 89 -18.03 7.05 4.37
C LYS A 89 -18.25 5.64 3.86
N SER A 90 -19.41 5.36 3.28
CA SER A 90 -19.71 4.05 2.71
C SER A 90 -18.91 3.76 1.44
N HIS A 91 -18.65 4.78 0.62
CA HIS A 91 -17.89 4.66 -0.62
C HIS A 91 -16.92 5.84 -0.74
N VAL A 92 -15.72 5.57 -1.28
CA VAL A 92 -14.71 6.58 -1.60
C VAL A 92 -14.06 6.22 -2.93
N LEU A 93 -13.59 7.23 -3.66
CA LEU A 93 -12.74 7.00 -4.84
C LEU A 93 -11.32 6.68 -4.38
N PHE A 94 -10.88 5.44 -4.61
CA PHE A 94 -9.51 5.02 -4.32
C PHE A 94 -8.56 5.61 -5.38
N GLY A 95 -7.46 6.21 -4.93
CA GLY A 95 -6.50 6.88 -5.80
C GLY A 95 -6.23 8.32 -5.37
N VAL A 96 -5.73 9.13 -6.31
CA VAL A 96 -5.09 10.44 -6.04
C VAL A 96 -6.05 11.53 -5.52
N ASP A 97 -7.35 11.39 -5.78
CA ASP A 97 -8.30 12.48 -5.54
C ASP A 97 -8.91 12.45 -4.13
N GLU A 98 -9.51 11.32 -3.72
CA GLU A 98 -10.25 11.22 -2.47
C GLU A 98 -9.55 10.37 -1.39
N PHE A 99 -9.14 9.15 -1.70
CA PHE A 99 -8.50 8.23 -0.76
C PHE A 99 -7.21 7.67 -1.35
N THR A 100 -6.06 8.16 -0.89
CA THR A 100 -4.75 7.74 -1.40
C THR A 100 -3.97 7.03 -0.30
N VAL A 101 -3.61 5.76 -0.49
CA VAL A 101 -2.60 5.13 0.38
C VAL A 101 -1.22 5.69 0.02
N VAL A 102 -0.46 6.10 1.02
CA VAL A 102 0.82 6.79 0.83
C VAL A 102 2.02 6.02 1.40
N ALA A 103 1.78 5.13 2.37
CA ALA A 103 2.80 4.25 2.90
C ALA A 103 2.19 3.04 3.61
N ILE A 104 2.97 1.95 3.65
CA ILE A 104 2.76 0.82 4.57
C ILE A 104 4.01 0.76 5.44
N HIS A 105 3.84 0.68 6.76
CA HIS A 105 4.97 0.68 7.67
C HIS A 105 5.89 -0.52 7.38
N PRO A 106 7.22 -0.34 7.30
CA PRO A 106 8.15 -1.42 6.96
C PRO A 106 8.13 -2.57 7.98
N ASP A 107 7.98 -2.31 9.28
CA ASP A 107 8.01 -3.38 10.30
C ASP A 107 6.67 -3.69 11.00
N ARG A 108 5.72 -2.76 10.98
CA ARG A 108 4.46 -2.83 11.74
C ARG A 108 3.27 -3.04 10.83
N ASN A 109 2.19 -3.57 11.38
CA ASN A 109 0.93 -3.72 10.68
C ASN A 109 0.18 -2.38 10.61
N MET A 110 0.77 -1.38 9.96
CA MET A 110 0.20 -0.02 9.85
C MET A 110 0.15 0.48 8.42
N VAL A 111 -0.93 1.18 8.07
CA VAL A 111 -1.12 1.84 6.77
C VAL A 111 -1.30 3.33 6.99
N PHE A 112 -0.67 4.13 6.14
CA PHE A 112 -0.84 5.58 6.10
C PHE A 112 -1.56 5.97 4.82
N PHE A 113 -2.55 6.85 4.95
CA PHE A 113 -3.35 7.30 3.82
C PHE A 113 -3.75 8.77 3.97
N VAL A 114 -4.03 9.40 2.84
CA VAL A 114 -4.53 10.77 2.75
C VAL A 114 -5.99 10.72 2.34
N PHE A 115 -6.84 11.46 3.05
CA PHE A 115 -8.28 11.44 2.80
C PHE A 115 -8.93 12.84 2.73
N GLY A 116 -9.77 13.02 1.71
CA GLY A 116 -10.69 14.14 1.54
C GLY A 116 -10.05 15.43 1.04
N ARG A 117 -10.89 16.45 0.79
CA ARG A 117 -10.46 17.74 0.21
C ARG A 117 -9.45 18.52 1.06
N GLY A 118 -9.50 18.38 2.39
CA GLY A 118 -8.53 18.99 3.31
C GLY A 118 -7.20 18.23 3.42
N LYS A 119 -7.03 17.15 2.62
CA LYS A 119 -5.85 16.27 2.56
C LYS A 119 -5.36 15.91 3.96
N ARG A 120 -6.22 15.22 4.72
CA ARG A 120 -5.89 14.74 6.07
C ARG A 120 -5.00 13.52 5.96
N LEU A 121 -3.80 13.59 6.55
CA LEU A 121 -2.93 12.45 6.72
C LEU A 121 -3.37 11.65 7.93
N MET A 122 -3.62 10.36 7.72
CA MET A 122 -4.14 9.43 8.71
C MET A 122 -3.24 8.20 8.80
N SER A 123 -3.23 7.55 9.96
CA SER A 123 -2.68 6.20 10.14
C SER A 123 -3.78 5.24 10.60
N TYR A 124 -3.69 4.00 10.15
CA TYR A 124 -4.51 2.88 10.58
C TYR A 124 -3.64 1.75 11.08
N ASP A 125 -3.86 1.31 12.32
CA ASP A 125 -3.24 0.12 12.90
C ASP A 125 -4.15 -1.09 12.67
N MET A 126 -3.66 -2.09 11.94
CA MET A 126 -4.45 -3.28 11.59
C MET A 126 -4.65 -4.23 12.78
N ASN A 127 -3.82 -4.14 13.83
CA ASN A 127 -3.94 -4.99 15.02
C ASN A 127 -5.00 -4.43 15.98
N SER A 128 -4.95 -3.12 16.27
CA SER A 128 -5.91 -2.48 17.18
C SER A 128 -7.19 -2.00 16.48
N TRP A 129 -7.19 -1.99 15.15
CA TRP A 129 -8.24 -1.41 14.32
C TRP A 129 -8.43 0.09 14.53
N GLU A 130 -7.46 0.78 15.11
CA GLU A 130 -7.58 2.20 15.42
C GLU A 130 -7.13 3.08 14.24
N VAL A 131 -7.86 4.17 14.07
CA VAL A 131 -7.58 5.19 13.06
C VAL A 131 -7.21 6.48 13.77
N HIS A 132 -6.05 7.03 13.44
CA HIS A 132 -5.53 8.27 14.03
C HIS A 132 -5.31 9.32 12.94
N MET A 133 -5.69 10.57 13.23
CA MET A 133 -5.35 11.71 12.39
C MET A 133 -3.98 12.24 12.81
N ILE A 134 -3.05 12.34 11.86
CA ILE A 134 -1.69 12.80 12.11
C ILE A 134 -1.60 14.31 11.85
N SER A 135 -2.04 14.75 10.67
CA SER A 135 -1.94 16.16 10.28
C SER A 135 -2.92 16.54 9.17
N HIS A 136 -3.13 17.85 9.00
CA HIS A 136 -3.73 18.42 7.80
C HIS A 136 -2.61 18.87 6.87
N LEU A 137 -2.55 18.33 5.66
CA LEU A 137 -1.54 18.74 4.67
C LEU A 137 -1.89 20.08 4.02
N GLY A 138 -3.16 20.48 4.08
CA GLY A 138 -3.65 21.76 3.57
C GLY A 138 -4.36 21.64 2.22
N GLN A 139 -4.89 22.77 1.75
CA GLN A 139 -5.49 22.87 0.42
C GLN A 139 -4.37 22.95 -0.63
N ASN A 140 -4.56 22.30 -1.78
CA ASN A 140 -3.61 22.24 -2.90
C ASN A 140 -2.42 21.27 -2.79
N CYS A 141 -2.44 20.33 -1.85
CA CYS A 141 -1.54 19.16 -1.92
C CYS A 141 -2.03 18.19 -3.00
N PHE A 142 -1.65 18.48 -4.25
CA PHE A 142 -1.84 17.62 -5.42
C PHE A 142 -0.47 17.04 -5.77
N GLY A 143 -0.18 15.82 -5.36
CA GLY A 143 1.13 15.21 -5.62
C GLY A 143 1.21 13.75 -5.22
N GLN A 144 2.18 13.05 -5.80
CA GLN A 144 2.59 11.72 -5.37
C GLN A 144 3.31 11.83 -4.03
N PHE A 145 2.81 11.11 -3.03
CA PHE A 145 3.49 10.94 -1.77
C PHE A 145 4.54 9.85 -1.92
N VAL A 146 5.80 10.20 -1.78
CA VAL A 146 6.90 9.24 -1.85
C VAL A 146 7.34 8.95 -0.41
N PRO A 147 7.18 7.72 0.09
CA PRO A 147 7.73 7.36 1.39
C PRO A 147 9.25 7.49 1.31
N TYR A 148 9.81 8.40 2.13
CA TYR A 148 11.24 8.46 2.33
C TYR A 148 11.61 7.39 3.37
N VAL A 149 12.31 6.35 2.93
CA VAL A 149 12.92 5.35 3.81
C VAL A 149 14.39 5.71 3.93
N PRO A 150 14.82 6.44 4.98
CA PRO A 150 16.24 6.69 5.21
C PRO A 150 16.95 5.35 5.38
N LEU A 151 17.89 5.07 4.48
CA LEU A 151 18.75 3.91 4.55
C LEU A 151 19.79 4.15 5.65
N PHE A 152 19.45 3.86 6.91
CA PHE A 152 20.43 3.85 8.01
C PHE A 152 21.26 2.56 7.97
N SER A 153 21.90 2.29 6.83
CA SER A 153 22.92 1.27 6.73
C SER A 153 24.27 1.98 6.77
N GLU A 154 24.73 2.31 7.98
CA GLU A 154 26.14 2.31 8.43
C GLU A 154 26.32 3.11 9.74
N SER A 155 26.45 2.36 10.83
CA SER A 155 27.32 2.70 11.96
C SER A 155 27.75 1.38 12.61
N LEU A 156 28.52 0.57 11.87
CA LEU A 156 29.49 -0.29 12.54
C LEU A 156 30.58 0.64 13.07
N ALA A 157 30.47 1.01 14.34
CA ALA A 157 31.67 1.20 15.13
C ALA A 157 31.79 -0.07 15.96
N ASP A 158 32.76 -0.91 15.59
CA ASP A 158 33.32 -1.92 16.48
C ASP A 158 33.70 -1.22 17.78
N GLY A 159 32.85 -1.36 18.80
CA GLY A 159 33.20 -1.06 20.17
C GLY A 159 34.06 -2.19 20.72
N GLN A 160 35.32 -2.27 20.29
CA GLN A 160 36.36 -2.88 21.13
C GLN A 160 36.99 -1.78 21.99
N GLN A 161 36.66 -1.80 23.28
CA GLN A 161 37.50 -1.34 24.37
C GLN A 161 37.55 -2.42 25.43
#